data_AF-A0A2M6ZWX9-F1
#
_entry.id   AF-A0A2M6ZWX9-F1
#
_cell.length_a   1.000
_cell.length_b   1.000
_cell.length_c   1.000
_cell.angle_alpha   90.00
_cell.angle_beta   90.00
_cell.angle_gamma   90.00
#
_symmetry.space_group_name_H-M   'P 1'
#
loop_
_entity.id
_entity.type
_entity.pdbx_description
1 polymer ?
#
loop_
_entity_poly.entity_id
_entity_poly.type
_entity_poly.pdbx_seq_one_letter_code
_entity_poly.pdbx_strand_id
1 'polypeptide(L)'
;MVRARPNDDNSPNGIALCVRGAYGYDYIYSPERLTSPLIKVDGEFQPVSWEEALDIVANKFGKIKATHGPDSLAVLGSSKCTNEENYLLQK
;
A
#
# COMPACT_ATOMS: atom_id res chain seq x y z
N MET A 1 12.98 7.59 12.93
CA MET A 1 12.04 7.93 14.02
C MET A 1 12.73 7.53 15.30
N VAL A 2 12.97 8.48 16.21
CA VAL A 2 13.73 8.20 17.44
C VAL A 2 12.82 7.68 18.54
N ARG A 3 11.62 8.26 18.69
CA ARG A 3 10.60 7.83 19.66
C ARG A 3 9.23 8.40 19.29
N ALA A 4 8.17 7.62 19.46
CA ALA A 4 6.79 8.14 19.48
C ALA A 4 6.42 8.61 20.89
N ARG A 5 5.74 9.75 20.98
CA ARG A 5 5.17 10.28 22.23
C ARG A 5 3.70 10.60 22.02
N PRO A 6 2.87 10.51 23.06
CA PRO A 6 1.50 11.03 23.01
C PRO A 6 1.53 12.54 22.73
N ASN A 7 0.45 13.08 22.16
CA ASN A 7 0.27 14.52 21.99
C ASN A 7 -0.20 15.17 23.30
N ASP A 8 -0.01 16.50 23.39
CA ASP A 8 0.04 17.20 24.66
C ASP A 8 -1.31 17.81 25.14
N ASP A 9 -2.42 17.76 24.38
CA ASP A 9 -3.81 17.90 24.89
C ASP A 9 -4.91 17.70 23.81
N ASN A 10 -6.13 17.33 24.24
CA ASN A 10 -7.35 17.04 23.45
C ASN A 10 -7.29 15.84 22.48
N SER A 11 -6.35 14.92 22.71
CA SER A 11 -6.25 13.67 21.95
C SER A 11 -7.26 12.63 22.48
N PRO A 12 -7.86 11.77 21.63
CA PRO A 12 -8.81 10.73 22.06
C PRO A 12 -8.26 9.76 23.12
N ASN A 13 -6.93 9.66 23.20
CA ASN A 13 -6.20 8.82 24.15
C ASN A 13 -5.56 9.60 25.32
N GLY A 14 -5.90 10.88 25.50
CA GLY A 14 -5.27 11.76 26.47
C GLY A 14 -3.74 11.76 26.29
N ILE A 15 -3.01 11.35 27.34
CA ILE A 15 -1.54 11.26 27.35
C ILE A 15 -1.00 9.82 27.28
N ALA A 16 -1.81 8.82 26.92
CA ALA A 16 -1.41 7.41 27.00
C ALA A 16 -1.27 6.74 25.63
N LEU A 17 -0.17 6.00 25.42
CA LEU A 17 0.01 5.11 24.26
C LEU A 17 0.02 3.65 24.72
N CYS A 18 -0.65 2.78 23.97
CA CYS A 18 -0.49 1.35 24.14
C CYS A 18 0.85 0.87 23.56
N VAL A 19 1.23 -0.39 23.82
CA VAL A 19 2.49 -0.97 23.35
C VAL A 19 2.70 -0.83 21.84
N ARG A 20 1.64 -0.99 21.03
CA ARG A 20 1.73 -0.84 19.58
C ARG A 20 1.98 0.60 19.15
N GLY A 21 1.33 1.58 19.78
CA GLY A 21 1.54 2.99 19.45
C GLY A 21 2.90 3.51 19.92
N ALA A 22 3.39 2.99 21.06
CA ALA A 22 4.66 3.41 21.64
C ALA A 22 5.89 2.77 20.97
N TYR A 23 5.76 1.57 20.39
CA TYR A 23 6.91 0.80 19.90
C TYR A 23 6.73 0.14 18.53
N GLY A 24 5.50 -0.07 18.07
CA GLY A 24 5.20 -0.88 16.88
C GLY A 24 5.36 -0.14 15.55
N TYR A 25 6.36 0.73 15.40
CA TYR A 25 6.64 1.50 14.18
C TYR A 25 7.97 1.11 13.52
N ASP A 26 8.69 0.15 14.08
CA ASP A 26 9.98 -0.36 13.63
C ASP A 26 9.92 -1.04 12.25
N TYR A 27 8.77 -1.63 11.90
CA TYR A 27 8.55 -2.30 10.61
C TYR A 27 8.86 -1.44 9.37
N ILE A 28 8.79 -0.11 9.48
CA ILE A 28 9.14 0.79 8.37
C ILE A 28 10.64 0.77 8.04
N TYR A 29 11.47 0.32 8.98
CA TYR A 29 12.92 0.16 8.88
C TYR A 29 13.36 -1.29 8.67
N SER A 30 12.42 -2.23 8.54
CA SER A 30 12.77 -3.62 8.27
C SER A 30 13.58 -3.72 6.96
N PRO A 31 14.70 -4.49 6.93
CA PRO A 31 15.43 -4.76 5.70
C PRO A 31 14.60 -5.58 4.70
N GLU A 32 13.55 -6.26 5.16
CA GLU A 32 12.63 -7.03 4.30
C GLU A 32 11.57 -6.15 3.62
N ARG A 33 11.51 -4.85 3.95
CA ARG A 33 10.55 -3.93 3.33
C ARG A 33 10.86 -3.80 1.84
N LEU A 34 9.87 -4.10 1.00
CA LEU A 34 9.98 -3.92 -0.44
C LEU A 34 10.20 -2.44 -0.79
N THR A 35 11.19 -2.18 -1.64
CA THR A 35 11.59 -0.84 -2.08
C THR A 35 11.41 -0.61 -3.59
N SER A 36 11.11 -1.66 -4.35
CA SER A 36 10.85 -1.60 -5.79
C SER A 36 9.66 -2.48 -6.17
N PRO A 37 8.98 -2.16 -7.29
CA PRO A 37 8.02 -3.08 -7.90
C PRO A 37 8.69 -4.39 -8.32
N LEU A 38 7.97 -5.49 -8.19
CA LEU A 38 8.43 -6.82 -8.57
C LEU A 38 7.45 -7.45 -9.56
N ILE A 39 7.97 -8.11 -10.60
CA ILE A 39 7.17 -8.95 -11.51
C ILE A 39 7.57 -10.41 -11.37
N LYS A 40 6.63 -11.32 -11.65
CA LYS A 40 6.90 -12.75 -11.61
C LYS A 40 7.27 -13.26 -13.00
N VAL A 41 8.49 -13.77 -13.14
CA VAL A 41 9.05 -14.34 -14.37
C VAL A 41 9.53 -15.76 -14.05
N ASP A 42 9.01 -16.75 -14.77
CA ASP A 42 9.37 -18.18 -14.59
C ASP A 42 9.27 -18.71 -13.15
N GLY A 43 8.32 -18.18 -12.39
CA GLY A 43 8.10 -18.59 -10.99
C GLY A 43 8.78 -17.70 -9.95
N GLU A 44 9.72 -16.86 -10.35
CA GLU A 44 10.54 -16.03 -9.46
C GLU A 44 10.20 -14.55 -9.57
N PHE A 45 10.35 -13.80 -8.47
CA PHE A 45 10.13 -12.35 -8.46
C PHE A 45 11.39 -11.59 -8.81
N GLN A 46 11.28 -10.67 -9.78
CA GLN A 46 12.38 -9.84 -10.26
C GLN A 46 12.01 -8.35 -10.16
N PRO A 47 12.94 -7.48 -9.73
CA PRO A 47 12.69 -6.05 -9.62
C PRO A 47 12.61 -5.39 -11.00
N VAL A 48 11.70 -4.41 -11.13
CA VAL A 48 11.51 -3.59 -12.33
C VAL A 48 11.35 -2.12 -11.98
N SER A 49 11.38 -1.25 -12.99
CA SER A 49 11.07 0.17 -12.80
C SER A 49 9.57 0.41 -12.57
N TRP A 50 9.23 1.59 -12.06
CA TRP A 50 7.82 1.98 -11.90
C TRP A 50 7.10 2.10 -13.23
N GLU A 51 7.76 2.64 -14.25
CA GLU A 51 7.23 2.80 -15.61
C GLU A 51 6.90 1.42 -16.19
N GLU A 52 7.84 0.48 -16.13
CA GLU A 52 7.63 -0.88 -16.62
C GLU A 52 6.50 -1.61 -15.87
N ALA A 53 6.48 -1.51 -14.55
CA ALA A 53 5.42 -2.13 -13.74
C ALA A 53 4.03 -1.59 -14.10
N LEU A 54 3.89 -0.27 -14.21
CA LEU A 54 2.62 0.38 -14.54
C LEU A 54 2.17 0.06 -15.96
N ASP A 55 3.09 0.05 -16.93
CA ASP A 55 2.79 -0.31 -18.32
C ASP A 55 2.30 -1.76 -18.42
N ILE A 56 2.94 -2.70 -17.71
CA ILE A 56 2.50 -4.10 -17.70
C ILE A 56 1.08 -4.23 -17.14
N VAL A 57 0.80 -3.58 -16.00
CA VAL A 57 -0.51 -3.64 -15.34
C VAL A 57 -1.59 -3.00 -16.22
N ALA A 58 -1.35 -1.80 -16.74
CA ALA A 58 -2.30 -1.07 -17.58
C ALA A 58 -2.65 -1.87 -18.86
N ASN A 59 -1.64 -2.43 -19.53
CA ASN A 59 -1.86 -3.25 -20.73
C ASN A 59 -2.66 -4.52 -20.43
N LYS A 60 -2.38 -5.21 -19.32
CA LYS A 60 -3.13 -6.43 -18.94
C LYS A 60 -4.58 -6.10 -18.56
N PHE A 61 -4.79 -5.05 -17.77
CA PHE A 61 -6.14 -4.58 -17.41
C PHE A 61 -6.93 -4.17 -18.65
N GLY A 62 -6.30 -3.42 -19.57
CA GLY A 62 -6.90 -3.03 -20.84
C GLY A 62 -7.34 -4.22 -21.69
N LYS A 63 -6.50 -5.25 -21.80
CA LYS A 63 -6.84 -6.50 -22.51
C LYS A 63 -8.01 -7.24 -21.84
N ILE A 64 -7.98 -7.39 -20.52
CA ILE A 64 -9.07 -8.07 -19.78
C ILE A 64 -10.39 -7.33 -19.99
N LYS A 65 -10.39 -6.01 -19.82
CA LYS A 65 -11.57 -5.16 -20.05
C LYS A 65 -12.10 -5.27 -21.48
N ALA A 66 -11.22 -5.29 -22.48
CA ALA A 66 -11.63 -5.41 -23.88
C ALA A 66 -12.25 -6.76 -24.20
N THR A 67 -11.76 -7.85 -23.59
CA THR A 67 -12.24 -9.21 -23.84
C THR A 67 -13.47 -9.59 -23.02
N HIS A 68 -13.54 -9.16 -21.75
CA HIS A 68 -14.55 -9.62 -20.79
C HIS A 68 -15.47 -8.51 -20.28
N GLY A 69 -15.31 -7.27 -20.77
CA GLY A 69 -16.08 -6.12 -20.33
C GLY A 69 -15.54 -5.46 -19.05
N PRO A 70 -16.02 -4.25 -18.72
CA PRO A 70 -15.55 -3.49 -17.55
C PRO A 70 -15.85 -4.18 -16.21
N ASP A 71 -16.96 -4.92 -16.11
CA ASP A 71 -17.39 -5.60 -14.86
C ASP A 71 -16.49 -6.79 -14.48
N SER A 72 -15.53 -7.15 -15.34
CA SER A 72 -14.50 -8.16 -15.04
C SER A 72 -13.33 -7.64 -14.21
N LEU A 73 -13.27 -6.33 -13.97
CA LEU A 73 -12.24 -5.68 -13.17
C LEU A 73 -12.78 -5.28 -11.80
N ALA A 74 -11.93 -5.40 -10.79
CA ALA A 74 -12.20 -4.95 -9.43
C ALA A 74 -10.92 -4.45 -8.78
N VAL A 75 -11.07 -3.60 -7.77
CA VAL A 75 -9.99 -3.14 -6.90
C VAL A 75 -10.37 -3.41 -5.45
N LEU A 76 -9.40 -3.76 -4.62
CA LEU A 76 -9.58 -3.97 -3.19
C LEU A 76 -8.82 -2.90 -2.43
N GLY A 77 -9.54 -2.01 -1.73
CA GLY A 77 -8.97 -0.99 -0.86
C GLY A 77 -8.52 -1.55 0.49
N SER A 78 -7.98 -0.66 1.35
CA SER A 78 -7.52 -1.02 2.68
C SER A 78 -7.94 0.02 3.71
N SER A 79 -8.43 -0.44 4.87
CA SER A 79 -8.73 0.42 6.03
C SER A 79 -7.48 0.99 6.70
N LYS A 80 -6.28 0.58 6.25
CA LYS A 80 -4.99 1.13 6.69
C LYS A 80 -4.48 2.25 5.79
N CYS A 81 -5.02 2.38 4.57
CA CYS A 81 -4.75 3.50 3.68
C CYS A 81 -5.50 4.75 4.14
N THR A 82 -5.11 5.91 3.62
CA THR A 82 -5.81 7.15 3.92
C THR A 82 -7.18 7.19 3.25
N ASN A 83 -8.04 8.11 3.69
CA ASN A 83 -9.36 8.28 3.09
C ASN A 83 -9.23 8.79 1.64
N GLU A 84 -8.23 9.63 1.36
CA GLU A 84 -7.93 10.18 0.04
C GLU A 84 -7.49 9.08 -0.92
N GLU A 85 -6.63 8.16 -0.47
CA GLU A 85 -6.19 7.00 -1.26
C GLU A 85 -7.38 6.10 -1.61
N ASN A 86 -8.21 5.77 -0.62
CA ASN A 86 -9.41 4.96 -0.88
C ASN A 86 -10.43 5.71 -1.75
N TYR A 87 -10.54 7.03 -1.63
CA TYR A 87 -11.37 7.86 -2.51
C TYR A 87 -10.86 7.82 -3.96
N LEU A 88 -9.53 7.84 -4.17
CA LEU A 88 -8.94 7.69 -5.49
C LEU A 88 -9.15 6.29 -6.07
N LEU A 89 -9.12 5.25 -5.23
CA LEU A 89 -9.36 3.87 -5.69
C LEU A 89 -10.80 3.61 -6.14
N GLN A 90 -11.79 4.23 -5.49
CA GLN A 90 -13.20 4.05 -5.89
C GLN A 90 -13.62 4.87 -7.11
N LYS A 91 -12.83 5.89 -7.48
CA LYS A 91 -13.20 6.90 -8.49
C LYS A 91 -13.00 6.37 -9.90
#